data_AF-A0A7L2SY53-F1
#
_entry.id   AF-A0A7L2SY53-F1
#
_cell.length_a   1.000
_cell.length_b   1.000
_cell.length_c   1.000
_cell.angle_alpha   90.00
_cell.angle_beta   90.00
_cell.angle_gamma   90.00
#
_symmetry.space_group_name_H-M   'P 1'
#
loop_
_entity.id
_entity.type
_entity.pdbx_description
1 polymer ?
#
loop_
_entity_poly.entity_id
_entity_poly.type
_entity_poly.pdbx_seq_one_letter_code
_entity_poly.pdbx_strand_id
1 'polypeptide(L)'
;SPAPETLPDKEEAAGPRELGDTVSGHLADMLQQLSAVNAAKPSERVAVRQEEAEDPACNPIFWVSKWVDYSDKYGLGYQLCDNSVGVLFNDSTRLIMYNDGDNLQYIEQNSNESYFTVRSCPSALTKKITLLKYFRNYMSEHLLKAGANITPREGDELARLPYLWNWFRTRSAIILHLSNGTVQINFFQDHTKLILCPLMAAVTYIDEKRDFRTYKLSLIEEHGCCQELARRLRYARIMVEKLFSSRSGSRQTKSAA
;
A
#
# COMPACT_ATOMS: atom_id res chain seq x y z
N SER A 1 12.35 -48.74 22.39
CA SER A 1 11.37 -47.89 21.70
C SER A 1 11.67 -46.44 22.03
N PRO A 2 12.00 -45.58 21.06
CA PRO A 2 12.35 -44.20 21.32
C PRO A 2 11.08 -43.36 21.56
N ALA A 3 11.24 -42.31 22.36
CA ALA A 3 10.19 -41.34 22.70
C ALA A 3 9.81 -40.50 21.48
N PRO A 4 8.56 -40.02 21.39
CA PRO A 4 8.15 -39.12 20.31
C PRO A 4 8.72 -37.71 20.58
N GLU A 5 9.52 -37.21 19.63
CA GLU A 5 9.90 -35.80 19.55
C GLU A 5 8.67 -34.95 19.22
N THR A 6 8.37 -33.97 20.07
CA THR A 6 7.41 -32.91 19.77
C THR A 6 8.11 -31.80 18.99
N LEU A 7 7.75 -31.66 17.72
CA LEU A 7 8.07 -30.49 16.89
C LEU A 7 7.40 -29.23 17.47
N PRO A 8 8.05 -28.05 17.41
CA PRO A 8 7.42 -26.80 17.78
C PRO A 8 6.73 -26.18 16.56
N ASP A 9 5.42 -26.40 16.40
CA ASP A 9 4.58 -25.59 15.52
C ASP A 9 3.76 -24.61 16.35
N LYS A 10 4.20 -23.36 16.39
CA LYS A 10 3.36 -22.17 16.59
C LYS A 10 4.09 -20.97 15.98
N GLU A 11 3.84 -20.72 14.69
CA GLU A 11 3.87 -19.35 14.19
C GLU A 11 2.81 -18.56 14.97
N GLU A 12 3.24 -17.81 15.98
CA GLU A 12 2.36 -16.86 16.66
C GLU A 12 1.96 -15.78 15.66
N ALA A 13 0.69 -15.81 15.24
CA ALA A 13 0.12 -14.75 14.43
C ALA A 13 0.22 -13.43 15.21
N ALA A 14 0.99 -12.48 14.67
CA ALA A 14 1.25 -11.20 15.32
C ALA A 14 -0.05 -10.50 15.72
N GLY A 15 -0.13 -10.09 16.99
CA GLY A 15 -1.34 -9.50 17.54
C GLY A 15 -1.66 -8.11 16.95
N PRO A 16 -2.88 -7.59 17.10
CA PRO A 16 -3.27 -6.27 16.59
C PRO A 16 -2.38 -5.08 16.98
N ARG A 17 -1.81 -5.14 18.20
CA ARG A 17 -0.90 -4.10 18.69
C ARG A 17 0.45 -4.16 17.97
N GLU A 18 0.95 -5.37 17.72
CA GLU A 18 2.20 -5.60 17.01
C GLU A 18 2.11 -5.13 15.56
N LEU A 19 1.03 -5.46 14.84
CA LEU A 19 0.84 -4.99 13.47
C LEU A 19 0.76 -3.46 13.39
N GLY A 20 0.07 -2.83 14.33
CA GLY A 20 0.06 -1.38 14.45
C GLY A 20 1.48 -0.83 14.66
N ASP A 21 2.26 -1.39 15.57
CA ASP A 21 3.61 -0.91 15.87
C ASP A 21 4.58 -1.16 14.69
N THR A 22 4.49 -2.31 14.01
CA THR A 22 5.24 -2.63 12.79
C THR A 22 4.95 -1.62 11.67
N VAL A 23 3.67 -1.34 11.38
CA VAL A 23 3.29 -0.33 10.38
C VAL A 23 3.79 1.07 10.77
N SER A 24 3.92 1.37 12.07
CA SER A 24 4.51 2.63 12.53
C SER A 24 6.01 2.68 12.30
N GLY A 25 6.71 1.58 12.59
CA GLY A 25 8.15 1.44 12.33
C GLY A 25 8.45 1.65 10.85
N HIS A 26 7.69 1.00 9.97
CA HIS A 26 7.83 1.14 8.52
C HIS A 26 7.67 2.60 8.04
N LEU A 27 6.76 3.38 8.61
CA LEU A 27 6.61 4.80 8.28
C LEU A 27 7.79 5.64 8.79
N ALA A 28 8.34 5.32 9.97
CA ALA A 28 9.52 5.98 10.50
C ALA A 28 10.75 5.70 9.61
N ASP A 29 10.95 4.44 9.21
CA ASP A 29 12.02 4.04 8.30
C ASP A 29 11.88 4.74 6.95
N MET A 30 10.66 4.75 6.37
CA MET A 30 10.39 5.47 5.12
C MET A 30 10.69 6.96 5.24
N LEU A 31 10.37 7.59 6.37
CA LEU A 31 10.64 9.01 6.61
C LEU A 31 12.15 9.28 6.68
N GLN A 32 12.92 8.41 7.32
CA GLN A 32 14.38 8.49 7.36
C GLN A 32 14.98 8.33 5.96
N GLN A 33 14.57 7.31 5.22
CA GLN A 33 15.02 7.05 3.84
C GLN A 33 14.71 8.24 2.91
N LEU A 34 13.48 8.78 2.97
CA LEU A 34 13.10 9.95 2.19
C LEU A 34 13.84 11.22 2.62
N SER A 35 14.21 11.34 3.89
CA SER A 35 14.97 12.49 4.37
C SER A 35 16.42 12.44 3.86
N ALA A 36 17.05 11.25 3.89
CA ALA A 36 18.39 11.04 3.34
C ALA A 36 18.46 11.36 1.85
N VAL A 37 17.58 10.75 1.03
CA VAL A 37 17.56 11.01 -0.42
C VAL A 37 17.26 12.46 -0.77
N ASN A 38 16.37 13.14 -0.04
CA ASN A 38 16.09 14.54 -0.31
C ASN A 38 17.25 15.47 0.11
N ALA A 39 17.97 15.14 1.20
CA ALA A 39 19.12 15.89 1.67
C ALA A 39 20.33 15.78 0.71
N ALA A 40 20.46 14.65 0.00
CA ALA A 40 21.48 14.45 -1.03
C ALA A 40 21.27 15.29 -2.29
N LYS A 41 20.13 15.99 -2.42
CA LYS A 41 19.77 16.85 -3.57
C LYS A 41 20.03 16.17 -4.93
N PRO A 42 19.36 15.04 -5.20
CA PRO A 42 19.74 14.12 -6.27
C PRO A 42 19.61 14.72 -7.68
N SER A 43 18.82 15.77 -7.84
CA SER A 43 18.68 16.49 -9.12
C SER A 43 19.66 17.64 -9.33
N GLU A 44 20.49 17.96 -8.33
CA GLU A 44 21.53 19.00 -8.42
C GLU A 44 22.93 18.39 -8.68
N ARG A 45 23.01 17.10 -9.02
CA ARG A 45 24.28 16.45 -9.38
C ARG A 45 24.82 16.97 -10.71
N VAL A 46 26.14 17.06 -10.80
CA VAL A 46 26.87 17.46 -12.02
C VAL A 46 26.54 16.53 -13.20
N ALA A 47 26.46 15.23 -12.94
CA ALA A 47 26.04 14.22 -13.91
C ALA A 47 25.00 13.31 -13.24
N VAL A 48 23.75 13.41 -13.69
CA VAL A 48 22.66 12.52 -13.26
C VAL A 48 22.70 11.26 -14.12
N ARG A 49 22.79 10.10 -13.46
CA ARG A 49 22.76 8.76 -14.09
C ARG A 49 21.65 7.93 -13.46
N GLN A 50 20.41 8.33 -13.71
CA GLN A 50 19.25 7.76 -13.02
C GLN A 50 19.07 6.26 -13.32
N GLU A 51 19.49 5.82 -14.49
CA GLU A 51 19.43 4.43 -14.97
C GLU A 51 20.27 3.50 -14.09
N GLU A 52 21.39 4.00 -13.54
CA GLU A 52 22.26 3.25 -12.61
C GLU A 52 21.58 3.01 -11.25
N ALA A 53 20.50 3.74 -10.95
CA ALA A 53 19.73 3.55 -9.74
C ALA A 53 18.59 2.54 -9.88
N GLU A 54 18.32 2.04 -11.09
CA GLU A 54 17.27 1.07 -11.35
C GLU A 54 17.61 -0.28 -10.71
N ASP A 55 16.65 -0.83 -9.97
CA ASP A 55 16.76 -2.17 -9.37
C ASP A 55 15.45 -2.95 -9.59
N PRO A 56 15.35 -3.74 -10.68
CA PRO A 56 14.18 -4.57 -10.96
C PRO A 56 13.90 -5.63 -9.89
N ALA A 57 14.90 -6.05 -9.10
CA ALA A 57 14.69 -7.00 -8.00
C ALA A 57 13.85 -6.37 -6.88
N CYS A 58 13.87 -5.04 -6.76
CA CYS A 58 13.05 -4.29 -5.81
C CYS A 58 11.64 -3.96 -6.30
N ASN A 59 11.20 -4.45 -7.47
CA ASN A 59 9.84 -4.23 -7.95
C ASN A 59 8.80 -4.61 -6.87
N PRO A 60 7.78 -3.77 -6.66
CA PRO A 60 6.77 -4.03 -5.63
C PRO A 60 5.92 -5.23 -6.03
N ILE A 61 5.64 -6.10 -5.07
CA ILE A 61 4.74 -7.25 -5.27
C ILE A 61 3.31 -6.77 -5.47
N PHE A 62 2.85 -5.85 -4.62
CA PHE A 62 1.49 -5.31 -4.65
C PHE A 62 1.49 -3.79 -4.79
N TRP A 63 0.60 -3.28 -5.63
CA TRP A 63 0.24 -1.86 -5.70
C TRP A 63 -1.26 -1.71 -6.00
N VAL A 64 -1.83 -0.55 -5.67
CA VAL A 64 -3.20 -0.21 -6.01
C VAL A 64 -3.26 0.15 -7.49
N SER A 65 -3.94 -0.69 -8.26
CA SER A 65 -4.08 -0.56 -9.70
C SER A 65 -5.28 0.30 -10.11
N LYS A 66 -6.36 0.29 -9.30
CA LYS A 66 -7.59 1.09 -9.47
C LYS A 66 -8.17 1.47 -8.11
N TRP A 67 -8.93 2.56 -8.04
CA TRP A 67 -9.61 3.00 -6.82
C TRP A 67 -10.86 3.82 -7.13
N VAL A 68 -11.81 3.82 -6.20
CA VAL A 68 -13.07 4.58 -6.24
C VAL A 68 -13.31 5.17 -4.85
N ASP A 69 -13.42 6.50 -4.81
CA ASP A 69 -13.76 7.24 -3.60
C ASP A 69 -15.28 7.39 -3.50
N TYR A 70 -15.89 6.61 -2.60
CA TYR A 70 -17.30 6.74 -2.24
C TYR A 70 -17.46 6.86 -0.72
N SER A 71 -16.55 7.64 -0.13
CA SER A 71 -16.42 7.87 1.31
C SER A 71 -17.52 8.77 1.89
N ASP A 72 -18.30 9.46 1.06
CA ASP A 72 -19.51 10.18 1.47
C ASP A 72 -20.57 9.23 2.06
N LYS A 73 -20.61 7.97 1.61
CA LYS A 73 -21.59 6.97 2.06
C LYS A 73 -20.99 5.70 2.64
N TYR A 74 -19.97 5.14 2.02
CA TYR A 74 -19.54 3.76 2.32
C TYR A 74 -18.05 3.63 2.64
N GLY A 75 -17.18 4.21 1.82
CA GLY A 75 -15.73 4.10 1.99
C GLY A 75 -14.95 4.16 0.68
N LEU A 76 -13.69 3.72 0.74
CA LEU A 76 -12.81 3.66 -0.43
C LEU A 76 -12.71 2.22 -0.95
N GLY A 77 -13.16 2.01 -2.19
CA GLY A 77 -12.93 0.77 -2.92
C GLY A 77 -11.63 0.83 -3.70
N TYR A 78 -10.89 -0.28 -3.76
CA TYR A 78 -9.62 -0.38 -4.49
C TYR A 78 -9.42 -1.77 -5.08
N GLN A 79 -8.65 -1.83 -6.18
CA GLN A 79 -8.20 -3.05 -6.80
C GLN A 79 -6.67 -3.09 -6.75
N LEU A 80 -6.09 -4.21 -6.36
CA LEU A 80 -4.65 -4.43 -6.40
C LEU A 80 -4.18 -4.91 -7.78
N CYS A 81 -2.87 -5.02 -8.00
CA CYS A 81 -2.29 -5.44 -9.28
C CYS A 81 -2.56 -6.91 -9.63
N ASP A 82 -2.80 -7.78 -8.64
CA ASP A 82 -3.16 -9.20 -8.78
C ASP A 82 -4.65 -9.42 -9.11
N ASN A 83 -5.41 -8.33 -9.26
CA ASN A 83 -6.86 -8.27 -9.48
C ASN A 83 -7.74 -8.54 -8.25
N SER A 84 -7.17 -8.80 -7.08
CA SER A 84 -7.94 -8.79 -5.83
C SER A 84 -8.55 -7.40 -5.58
N VAL A 85 -9.66 -7.37 -4.86
CA VAL A 85 -10.44 -6.14 -4.61
C VAL A 85 -10.66 -5.98 -3.12
N GLY A 86 -10.46 -4.78 -2.60
CA GLY A 86 -10.77 -4.46 -1.21
C GLY A 86 -11.59 -3.19 -1.07
N VAL A 87 -12.25 -3.07 0.08
CA VAL A 87 -12.91 -1.84 0.52
C VAL A 87 -12.47 -1.53 1.94
N LEU A 88 -12.03 -0.30 2.18
CA LEU A 88 -11.91 0.28 3.51
C LEU A 88 -13.17 1.09 3.78
N PHE A 89 -14.03 0.58 4.67
CA PHE A 89 -15.29 1.21 5.02
C PHE A 89 -15.11 2.37 6.00
N ASN A 90 -16.08 3.28 6.04
CA ASN A 90 -16.08 4.43 6.96
C ASN A 90 -16.09 4.03 8.44
N ASP A 91 -16.59 2.83 8.77
CA ASP A 91 -16.53 2.25 10.12
C ASP A 91 -15.15 1.67 10.47
N SER A 92 -14.13 1.94 9.65
CA SER A 92 -12.74 1.48 9.83
C SER A 92 -12.55 -0.03 9.79
N THR A 93 -13.50 -0.76 9.21
CA THR A 93 -13.36 -2.18 8.86
C THR A 93 -12.93 -2.33 7.40
N ARG A 94 -12.31 -3.47 7.06
CA ARG A 94 -11.97 -3.81 5.68
C ARG A 94 -12.61 -5.12 5.27
N LEU A 95 -12.95 -5.21 3.99
CA LEU A 95 -13.32 -6.48 3.36
C LEU A 95 -12.54 -6.61 2.06
N ILE A 96 -11.84 -7.73 1.90
CA ILE A 96 -11.05 -8.06 0.72
C ILE A 96 -11.65 -9.31 0.08
N MET A 97 -11.69 -9.32 -1.24
CA MET A 97 -11.99 -10.47 -2.08
C MET A 97 -10.76 -10.80 -2.90
N TYR A 98 -10.30 -12.04 -2.80
CA TYR A 98 -9.15 -12.56 -3.54
C TYR A 98 -9.47 -12.63 -5.04
N ASN A 99 -8.46 -12.85 -5.86
CA ASN A 99 -8.59 -12.86 -7.32
C ASN A 99 -9.45 -14.01 -7.88
N ASP A 100 -9.67 -15.08 -7.09
CA ASP A 100 -10.62 -16.16 -7.40
C ASP A 100 -12.10 -15.71 -7.36
N GLY A 101 -12.38 -14.56 -6.76
CA GLY A 101 -13.72 -14.00 -6.64
C GLY A 101 -14.63 -14.69 -5.62
N ASP A 102 -14.11 -15.60 -4.78
CA ASP A 102 -14.87 -16.33 -3.77
C ASP A 102 -14.26 -16.20 -2.36
N ASN A 103 -12.94 -16.27 -2.21
CA ASN A 103 -12.30 -16.15 -0.92
C ASN A 103 -12.36 -14.69 -0.41
N LEU A 104 -12.76 -14.53 0.85
CA LEU A 104 -12.95 -13.25 1.52
C LEU A 104 -12.11 -13.17 2.80
N GLN A 105 -11.54 -11.99 3.05
CA GLN A 105 -10.91 -11.64 4.32
C GLN A 105 -11.59 -10.40 4.88
N TYR A 106 -12.15 -10.52 6.07
CA TYR A 106 -12.74 -9.41 6.82
C TYR A 106 -11.78 -9.00 7.94
N ILE A 107 -11.50 -7.70 8.03
CA ILE A 107 -10.62 -7.13 9.05
C ILE A 107 -11.41 -6.10 9.85
N GLU A 108 -11.54 -6.35 11.14
CA GLU A 108 -12.21 -5.46 12.08
C GLU A 108 -11.36 -4.22 12.43
N GLN A 109 -11.96 -3.25 13.11
CA GLN A 109 -11.26 -2.03 13.54
C GLN A 109 -10.07 -2.34 14.46
N ASN A 110 -10.20 -3.38 15.29
CA ASN A 110 -9.14 -3.87 16.17
C ASN A 110 -8.14 -4.78 15.44
N SER A 111 -8.10 -4.80 14.11
CA SER A 111 -7.23 -5.67 13.30
C SER A 111 -7.41 -7.18 13.49
N ASN A 112 -8.50 -7.62 14.13
CA ASN A 112 -8.86 -9.03 14.10
C ASN A 112 -9.30 -9.41 12.70
N GLU A 113 -8.82 -10.55 12.24
CA GLU A 113 -9.08 -11.05 10.91
C GLU A 113 -9.95 -12.29 10.93
N SER A 114 -10.83 -12.40 9.95
CA SER A 114 -11.69 -13.57 9.75
C SER A 114 -11.77 -13.89 8.27
N TYR A 115 -11.77 -15.18 7.96
CA TYR A 115 -11.72 -15.69 6.60
C TYR A 115 -13.03 -16.40 6.28
N PHE A 116 -13.60 -16.09 5.12
CA PHE A 116 -14.88 -16.63 4.66
C PHE A 116 -14.82 -16.93 3.17
N THR A 117 -15.84 -17.60 2.64
CA THR A 117 -16.13 -17.57 1.20
C THR A 117 -17.37 -16.71 0.94
N VAL A 118 -17.60 -16.26 -0.28
CA VAL A 118 -18.83 -15.53 -0.65
C VAL A 118 -20.07 -16.37 -0.33
N ARG A 119 -19.97 -17.70 -0.41
CA ARG A 119 -21.06 -18.64 -0.14
C ARG A 119 -21.27 -18.94 1.34
N SER A 120 -20.22 -18.88 2.15
CA SER A 120 -20.22 -19.28 3.57
C SER A 120 -20.01 -18.12 4.55
N CYS A 121 -20.35 -16.90 4.16
CA CYS A 121 -20.15 -15.71 4.98
C CYS A 121 -21.35 -15.45 5.93
N PRO A 122 -21.12 -14.94 7.16
CA PRO A 122 -22.20 -14.53 8.07
C PRO A 122 -23.13 -13.49 7.44
N SER A 123 -24.44 -13.61 7.72
CA SER A 123 -25.48 -12.72 7.18
C SER A 123 -25.24 -11.23 7.52
N ALA A 124 -24.58 -10.95 8.65
CA ALA A 124 -24.18 -9.60 9.06
C ALA A 124 -23.28 -8.88 8.04
N LEU A 125 -22.51 -9.62 7.23
CA LEU A 125 -21.61 -9.04 6.22
C LEU A 125 -22.24 -8.89 4.84
N THR A 126 -23.48 -9.35 4.63
CA THR A 126 -24.17 -9.33 3.33
C THR A 126 -24.14 -7.96 2.67
N LYS A 127 -24.42 -6.89 3.44
CA LYS A 127 -24.37 -5.51 2.93
C LYS A 127 -22.98 -5.12 2.43
N LYS A 128 -21.93 -5.44 3.20
CA LYS A 128 -20.53 -5.13 2.86
C LYS A 128 -20.06 -5.91 1.63
N ILE A 129 -20.45 -7.19 1.50
CA ILE A 129 -20.16 -8.01 0.31
C ILE A 129 -20.85 -7.43 -0.93
N THR A 130 -22.11 -7.03 -0.81
CA THR A 130 -22.84 -6.41 -1.92
C THR A 130 -22.14 -5.12 -2.39
N LEU A 131 -21.73 -4.25 -1.46
CA LEU A 131 -20.97 -3.04 -1.78
C LEU A 131 -19.63 -3.36 -2.44
N LEU A 132 -18.90 -4.36 -1.92
CA LEU A 132 -17.64 -4.82 -2.51
C LEU A 132 -17.83 -5.29 -3.97
N LYS A 133 -18.90 -6.04 -4.25
CA LYS A 133 -19.25 -6.45 -5.62
C LYS A 133 -19.56 -5.25 -6.53
N TYR A 134 -20.26 -4.23 -6.03
CA TYR A 134 -20.49 -3.00 -6.79
C TYR A 134 -19.18 -2.27 -7.11
N PHE A 135 -18.30 -2.10 -6.14
CA PHE A 135 -16.96 -1.52 -6.37
C PHE A 135 -16.17 -2.34 -7.40
N ARG A 136 -16.13 -3.67 -7.26
CA ARG A 136 -15.46 -4.58 -8.20
C ARG A 136 -15.96 -4.39 -9.62
N ASN A 137 -17.28 -4.44 -9.84
CA ASN A 137 -17.88 -4.33 -11.17
C ASN A 137 -17.57 -2.96 -11.78
N TYR A 138 -17.78 -1.88 -11.02
CA TYR A 138 -17.49 -0.53 -11.48
C TYR A 138 -16.02 -0.35 -11.90
N MET A 139 -15.07 -0.82 -11.08
CA MET A 139 -13.65 -0.74 -11.39
C MET A 139 -13.26 -1.61 -12.59
N SER A 140 -13.93 -2.75 -12.79
CA SER A 140 -13.71 -3.62 -13.95
C SER A 140 -14.16 -2.95 -15.24
N GLU A 141 -15.34 -2.32 -15.23
CA GLU A 141 -16.00 -1.75 -16.41
C GLU A 141 -15.49 -0.36 -16.81
N HIS A 142 -15.11 0.48 -15.84
CA HIS A 142 -14.91 1.92 -16.11
C HIS A 142 -13.47 2.43 -15.94
N LEU A 143 -12.57 1.66 -15.32
CA LEU A 143 -11.26 2.17 -14.92
C LEU A 143 -10.11 1.41 -15.60
N LEU A 144 -9.07 2.14 -15.97
CA LEU A 144 -7.81 1.57 -16.50
C LEU A 144 -6.96 1.02 -15.36
N LYS A 145 -6.29 -0.12 -15.60
CA LYS A 145 -5.38 -0.75 -14.63
C LYS A 145 -4.01 -0.08 -14.66
N ALA A 146 -3.58 0.55 -13.57
CA ALA A 146 -2.23 1.11 -13.45
C ALA A 146 -1.18 -0.02 -13.37
N GLY A 147 -0.08 0.10 -14.11
CA GLY A 147 0.97 -0.92 -14.18
C GLY A 147 0.55 -2.21 -14.92
N ALA A 148 -0.41 -2.13 -15.85
CA ALA A 148 -0.91 -3.29 -16.59
C ALA A 148 0.16 -4.00 -17.45
N ASN A 149 1.25 -3.30 -17.77
CA ASN A 149 2.41 -3.81 -18.51
C ASN A 149 3.42 -4.56 -17.64
N ILE A 150 3.22 -4.60 -16.31
CA ILE A 150 4.12 -5.29 -15.39
C ILE A 150 3.61 -6.70 -15.14
N THR A 151 4.46 -7.68 -15.49
CA THR A 151 4.21 -9.09 -15.22
C THR A 151 4.58 -9.41 -13.77
N PRO A 152 3.69 -10.04 -12.99
CA PRO A 152 4.04 -10.60 -11.68
C PRO A 152 5.24 -11.56 -11.80
N ARG A 153 6.09 -11.59 -10.78
CA ARG A 153 7.22 -12.54 -10.74
C ARG A 153 6.75 -13.88 -10.20
N GLU A 154 7.46 -14.95 -10.56
CA GLU A 154 7.24 -16.25 -9.94
C GLU A 154 7.44 -16.17 -8.42
N GLY A 155 6.51 -16.74 -7.65
CA GLY A 155 6.53 -16.71 -6.19
C GLY A 155 5.86 -15.48 -5.55
N ASP A 156 5.55 -14.42 -6.31
CA ASP A 156 4.80 -13.26 -5.78
C ASP A 156 3.41 -13.67 -5.25
N GLU A 157 2.83 -14.77 -5.76
CA GLU A 157 1.55 -15.35 -5.31
C GLU A 157 1.58 -15.91 -3.88
N LEU A 158 2.77 -16.22 -3.33
CA LEU A 158 2.94 -16.70 -1.96
C LEU A 158 2.98 -15.55 -0.94
N ALA A 159 3.15 -14.31 -1.42
CA ALA A 159 3.19 -13.15 -0.54
C ALA A 159 1.80 -12.87 0.05
N ARG A 160 1.77 -12.58 1.35
CA ARG A 160 0.53 -12.23 2.04
C ARG A 160 -0.11 -10.98 1.42
N LEU A 161 -1.37 -11.11 1.00
CA LEU A 161 -2.13 -10.04 0.38
C LEU A 161 -2.30 -8.86 1.35
N PRO A 162 -1.83 -7.64 1.03
CA PRO A 162 -1.99 -6.50 1.89
C PRO A 162 -3.40 -5.91 1.75
N TYR A 163 -3.79 -5.14 2.76
CA TYR A 163 -5.02 -4.36 2.74
C TYR A 163 -4.72 -2.88 2.91
N LEU A 164 -5.66 -2.03 2.50
CA LEU A 164 -5.57 -0.60 2.73
C LEU A 164 -5.67 -0.29 4.23
N TRP A 165 -4.54 0.11 4.80
CA TRP A 165 -4.42 0.50 6.21
C TRP A 165 -5.09 1.85 6.45
N ASN A 166 -4.68 2.85 5.66
CA ASN A 166 -5.21 4.21 5.72
C ASN A 166 -5.09 4.89 4.35
N TRP A 167 -5.83 5.97 4.15
CA TRP A 167 -5.72 6.81 2.96
C TRP A 167 -6.16 8.24 3.27
N PHE A 168 -5.68 9.17 2.46
CA PHE A 168 -6.26 10.51 2.42
C PHE A 168 -6.00 11.15 1.05
N ARG A 169 -6.67 12.27 0.81
CA ARG A 169 -6.52 13.06 -0.41
C ARG A 169 -6.04 14.46 -0.09
N THR A 170 -5.27 15.01 -1.02
CA THR A 170 -4.97 16.44 -1.08
C THR A 170 -5.63 17.04 -2.33
N ARG A 171 -5.30 18.30 -2.65
CA ARG A 171 -5.70 18.91 -3.92
C ARG A 171 -4.97 18.30 -5.12
N SER A 172 -3.79 17.70 -4.91
CA SER A 172 -2.89 17.30 -6.00
C SER A 172 -2.73 15.79 -6.16
N ALA A 173 -3.03 15.01 -5.11
CA ALA A 173 -2.82 13.58 -5.11
C ALA A 173 -3.71 12.84 -4.10
N ILE A 174 -3.89 11.55 -4.34
CA ILE A 174 -4.38 10.59 -3.35
C ILE A 174 -3.20 9.79 -2.79
N ILE A 175 -3.22 9.57 -1.48
CA ILE A 175 -2.19 8.84 -0.72
C ILE A 175 -2.85 7.58 -0.18
N LEU A 176 -2.27 6.42 -0.48
CA LEU A 176 -2.77 5.10 -0.16
C LEU A 176 -1.70 4.36 0.64
N HIS A 177 -2.00 3.95 1.86
CA HIS A 177 -1.06 3.25 2.73
C HIS A 177 -1.53 1.82 2.95
N LEU A 178 -0.74 0.85 2.52
CA LEU A 178 -1.03 -0.58 2.63
C LEU A 178 -0.46 -1.18 3.93
N SER A 179 -1.06 -2.26 4.42
CA SER A 179 -0.67 -2.94 5.67
C SER A 179 0.73 -3.55 5.64
N ASN A 180 1.32 -3.77 4.46
CA ASN A 180 2.71 -4.20 4.30
C ASN A 180 3.72 -3.03 4.38
N GLY A 181 3.27 -1.82 4.74
CA GLY A 181 4.10 -0.61 4.84
C GLY A 181 4.26 0.16 3.52
N THR A 182 3.74 -0.35 2.41
CA THR A 182 3.83 0.35 1.12
C THR A 182 3.00 1.63 1.14
N VAL A 183 3.59 2.74 0.71
CA VAL A 183 2.87 4.02 0.51
C VAL A 183 2.84 4.34 -0.98
N GLN A 184 1.64 4.43 -1.54
CA GLN A 184 1.43 4.81 -2.93
C GLN A 184 0.82 6.21 -3.02
N ILE A 185 1.35 7.03 -3.92
CA ILE A 185 0.89 8.39 -4.19
C ILE A 185 0.56 8.50 -5.67
N ASN A 186 -0.72 8.77 -5.99
CA ASN A 186 -1.16 8.98 -7.36
C ASN A 186 -1.47 10.46 -7.57
N PHE A 187 -0.73 11.13 -8.45
CA PHE A 187 -0.90 12.55 -8.76
C PHE A 187 -2.03 12.72 -9.79
N PHE A 188 -2.94 13.66 -9.53
CA PHE A 188 -4.17 13.78 -10.33
C PHE A 188 -3.94 14.42 -11.70
N GLN A 189 -3.06 15.42 -11.77
CA GLN A 189 -2.95 16.30 -12.93
C GLN A 189 -2.17 15.67 -14.09
N ASP A 190 -1.10 14.95 -13.79
CA ASP A 190 -0.17 14.37 -14.77
C ASP A 190 -0.23 12.83 -14.80
N HIS A 191 -1.09 12.23 -13.97
CA HIS A 191 -1.25 10.78 -13.82
C HIS A 191 0.00 10.00 -13.42
N THR A 192 1.06 10.68 -12.99
CA THR A 192 2.26 10.05 -12.46
C THR A 192 2.00 9.42 -11.09
N LYS A 193 2.81 8.43 -10.70
CA LYS A 193 2.62 7.70 -9.45
C LYS A 193 3.95 7.39 -8.79
N LEU A 194 3.98 7.41 -7.46
CA LEU A 194 5.05 6.82 -6.67
C LEU A 194 4.52 5.63 -5.88
N ILE A 195 5.29 4.55 -5.81
CA ILE A 195 5.05 3.40 -4.93
C ILE A 195 6.32 3.22 -4.09
N LEU A 196 6.22 3.52 -2.80
CA LEU A 196 7.34 3.50 -1.86
C LEU A 196 7.28 2.24 -1.01
N CYS A 197 8.35 1.46 -1.00
CA CYS A 197 8.49 0.28 -0.17
C CYS A 197 9.61 0.50 0.86
N PRO A 198 9.28 0.59 2.17
CA PRO A 198 10.29 0.85 3.19
C PRO A 198 11.22 -0.34 3.41
N LEU A 199 10.71 -1.56 3.27
CA LEU A 199 11.48 -2.80 3.44
C LEU A 199 12.60 -2.95 2.41
N MET A 200 12.33 -2.54 1.17
CA MET A 200 13.31 -2.57 0.07
C MET A 200 14.11 -1.27 -0.05
N ALA A 201 13.80 -0.26 0.78
CA ALA A 201 14.30 1.11 0.64
C ALA A 201 14.25 1.60 -0.83
N ALA A 202 13.12 1.35 -1.49
CA ALA A 202 12.96 1.53 -2.93
C ALA A 202 11.70 2.34 -3.28
N VAL A 203 11.76 2.96 -4.44
CA VAL A 203 10.66 3.72 -5.03
C VAL A 203 10.43 3.29 -6.47
N THR A 204 9.20 2.92 -6.79
CA THR A 204 8.75 2.83 -8.17
C THR A 204 8.15 4.14 -8.60
N TYR A 205 8.59 4.65 -9.75
CA TYR A 205 8.00 5.79 -10.42
C TYR A 205 7.30 5.33 -11.70
N ILE A 206 6.02 5.69 -11.81
CA ILE A 206 5.24 5.57 -13.04
C ILE A 206 5.09 6.95 -13.62
N ASP A 207 5.70 7.21 -14.76
CA ASP A 207 5.71 8.52 -15.40
C ASP A 207 4.45 8.79 -16.24
N GLU A 208 4.42 9.94 -16.93
CA GLU A 208 3.30 10.36 -17.78
C GLU A 208 3.11 9.43 -19.00
N LYS A 209 4.20 8.79 -19.46
CA LYS A 209 4.20 7.80 -20.54
C LYS A 209 3.79 6.41 -20.07
N ARG A 210 3.57 6.24 -18.77
CA ARG A 210 3.30 4.97 -18.08
C ARG A 210 4.49 4.02 -18.06
N ASP A 211 5.70 4.56 -18.24
CA ASP A 211 6.93 3.80 -18.01
C ASP A 211 7.04 3.53 -16.50
N PHE A 212 7.25 2.27 -16.16
CA PHE A 212 7.32 1.80 -14.78
C PHE A 212 8.76 1.42 -14.48
N ARG A 213 9.40 2.18 -13.59
CA ARG A 213 10.79 1.93 -13.19
C ARG A 213 10.92 1.96 -11.68
N THR A 214 11.67 1.01 -11.14
CA THR A 214 11.93 0.91 -9.70
C THR A 214 13.37 1.23 -9.41
N TYR A 215 13.59 2.07 -8.41
CA TYR A 215 14.90 2.57 -8.03
C TYR A 215 15.16 2.32 -6.55
N LYS A 216 16.39 1.96 -6.19
CA LYS A 216 16.83 2.00 -4.80
C LYS A 216 17.09 3.45 -4.39
N LEU A 217 16.58 3.85 -3.23
CA LEU A 217 16.74 5.21 -2.71
C LEU A 217 18.22 5.55 -2.47
N SER A 218 19.01 4.58 -1.99
CA SER A 218 20.45 4.73 -1.81
C SER A 218 21.20 4.92 -3.14
N LEU A 219 20.73 4.32 -4.24
CA LEU A 219 21.35 4.52 -5.55
C LEU A 219 20.92 5.85 -6.18
N ILE A 220 19.70 6.34 -5.90
CA ILE A 220 19.33 7.72 -6.23
C ILE A 220 20.23 8.69 -5.44
N GLU A 221 20.50 8.39 -4.16
CA GLU A 221 21.46 9.12 -3.34
C GLU A 221 22.87 9.09 -3.90
N GLU A 222 23.28 8.12 -4.70
CA GLU A 222 24.62 8.05 -5.30
C GLU A 222 24.68 8.64 -6.71
N HIS A 223 23.73 8.29 -7.57
CA HIS A 223 23.75 8.57 -9.00
C HIS A 223 22.85 9.74 -9.42
N GLY A 224 21.99 10.21 -8.50
CA GLY A 224 21.06 11.30 -8.74
C GLY A 224 19.79 10.85 -9.49
N CYS A 225 18.87 11.80 -9.70
CA CYS A 225 17.66 11.58 -10.48
C CYS A 225 17.16 12.87 -11.13
N CYS A 226 16.22 12.75 -12.04
CA CYS A 226 15.63 13.91 -12.70
C CYS A 226 14.87 14.81 -11.71
N GLN A 227 14.78 16.10 -12.03
CA GLN A 227 14.14 17.13 -11.21
C GLN A 227 12.72 16.75 -10.78
N GLU A 228 12.03 16.03 -11.67
CA GLU A 228 10.61 15.71 -11.53
C GLU A 228 10.37 14.53 -10.57
N LEU A 229 11.26 13.54 -10.55
CA LEU A 229 11.29 12.52 -9.50
C LEU A 229 11.69 13.13 -8.16
N ALA A 230 12.74 13.96 -8.12
CA ALA A 230 13.18 14.63 -6.90
C ALA A 230 12.08 15.49 -6.26
N ARG A 231 11.29 16.23 -7.06
CA ARG A 231 10.14 17.01 -6.59
C ARG A 231 9.07 16.13 -5.95
N ARG A 232 8.79 14.95 -6.53
CA ARG A 232 7.83 14.01 -5.97
C ARG A 232 8.34 13.32 -4.72
N LEU A 233 9.63 13.02 -4.60
CA LEU A 233 10.22 12.48 -3.37
C LEU A 233 10.15 13.48 -2.22
N ARG A 234 10.34 14.78 -2.49
CA ARG A 234 10.10 15.84 -1.49
C ARG A 234 8.65 15.89 -1.06
N TYR A 235 7.71 15.83 -2.01
CA TYR A 235 6.29 15.78 -1.72
C TYR A 235 5.92 14.53 -0.91
N ALA A 236 6.47 13.38 -1.28
CA ALA A 236 6.26 12.10 -0.61
C ALA A 236 6.68 12.16 0.86
N ARG A 237 7.84 12.74 1.18
CA ARG A 237 8.30 12.93 2.56
C ARG A 237 7.24 13.64 3.42
N ILE A 238 6.67 14.73 2.89
CA ILE A 238 5.63 15.50 3.59
C ILE A 238 4.36 14.65 3.79
N MET A 239 3.99 13.83 2.79
CA MET A 239 2.81 12.96 2.90
C MET A 239 3.01 11.83 3.91
N VAL A 240 4.21 11.24 3.94
CA VAL A 240 4.58 10.20 4.91
C VAL A 240 4.61 10.76 6.32
N GLU A 241 5.13 11.98 6.51
CA GLU A 241 5.07 12.69 7.79
C GLU A 241 3.61 12.91 8.25
N LYS A 242 2.71 13.30 7.35
CA LYS A 242 1.27 13.41 7.66
C LYS A 242 0.65 12.07 8.05
N LEU A 243 0.98 10.98 7.37
CA LEU A 243 0.54 9.62 7.76
C LEU A 243 1.00 9.30 9.17
N PHE A 244 2.27 9.58 9.48
CA PHE A 244 2.87 9.33 10.78
C PHE A 244 2.17 10.13 11.89
N SER A 245 1.99 11.45 11.71
CA SER A 245 1.35 12.32 12.71
C SER A 245 -0.15 12.03 12.91
N SER A 246 -0.86 11.54 11.88
CA SER A 246 -2.30 11.25 11.97
C SER A 246 -2.65 10.15 13.00
N ARG A 247 -1.70 9.26 13.34
CA ARG A 247 -1.85 8.28 14.42
C ARG A 247 -1.70 8.87 15.82
N SER A 248 -0.89 9.93 15.96
CA SER A 248 -0.63 10.57 17.25
C SER A 248 -1.88 11.30 17.77
N GLY A 249 -2.73 11.80 16.86
CA GLY A 249 -3.97 12.52 17.19
C GLY A 249 -5.13 11.64 17.64
N SER A 250 -5.21 10.37 17.20
CA SER A 250 -6.28 9.46 17.59
C SER A 250 -6.14 8.89 19.01
N ARG A 251 -5.00 9.13 19.70
CA ARG A 251 -4.79 8.75 21.11
C ARG A 251 -5.24 9.82 22.11
N GLN A 252 -5.54 11.07 21.70
CA GLN A 252 -5.82 12.18 22.63
C GLN A 252 -7.31 12.55 22.83
N THR A 253 -8.26 11.86 22.20
CA THR A 253 -9.70 12.17 22.36
C THR A 253 -10.47 11.04 23.03
N LYS A 254 -10.02 10.55 24.19
CA LYS A 254 -10.85 9.86 25.20
C LYS A 254 -10.31 10.08 26.62
N SER A 255 -10.31 11.33 27.09
CA SER A 255 -10.38 11.64 28.53
C SER A 255 -11.05 13.00 28.74
N ALA A 256 -12.34 13.08 28.41
CA ALA A 256 -13.23 14.15 28.86
C ALA A 256 -14.68 13.74 28.63
N ALA A 257 -15.23 13.00 29.60
CA ALA A 257 -16.62 13.02 30.06
C ALA A 257 -16.71 12.07 31.26
#